data_AF-A0A2A2TLC3-F1
#
_entry.id   AF-A0A2A2TLC3-F1
#
_cell.length_a   1.000
_cell.length_b   1.000
_cell.length_c   1.000
_cell.angle_alpha   90.00
_cell.angle_beta   90.00
_cell.angle_gamma   90.00
#
_symmetry.space_group_name_H-M   'P 1'
#
loop_
_entity.id
_entity.type
_entity.pdbx_description
1 polymer ?
#
loop_
_entity_poly.entity_id
_entity_poly.type
_entity_poly.pdbx_seq_one_letter_code
_entity_poly.pdbx_strand_id
1 'polypeptide(L)'
;MSSTSTSKITQGDIDKLLAQTQQLRQGITAARENIAPLEANLTETYNEFQAVVGTLRRHSLRLQAEIALLRSQIQRFSQEKEDVSQVEEEDEFSDYPNETIIESSPQDPEAVDKDMLLEHIFRILNPDINDADAELVGNLQGICSDRTASLADVLEQLPWGVVWTTRSLQETLKDQYHRLNIWQQALKRQLENLHQANKRLQKDQRYTLWQQRQKGAENWHNFLDRCVEQQQDQNYESEAELGRLREDWRRITNSSNL
;
A
#
# COMPACT_ATOMS: atom_id res chain seq x y z
N MET A 1 -2.15 -54.10 -13.78
CA MET A 1 -2.87 -53.01 -14.46
C MET A 1 -3.51 -52.16 -13.37
N SER A 2 -2.88 -51.04 -13.03
CA SER A 2 -3.35 -50.15 -11.98
C SER A 2 -4.42 -49.22 -12.54
N SER A 3 -5.67 -49.45 -12.17
CA SER A 3 -6.79 -48.58 -12.50
C SER A 3 -6.64 -47.26 -11.74
N THR A 4 -6.19 -46.22 -12.41
CA THR A 4 -6.29 -44.83 -11.94
C THR A 4 -7.77 -44.45 -11.93
N SER A 5 -8.41 -44.58 -10.76
CA SER A 5 -9.73 -44.02 -10.49
C SER A 5 -9.68 -42.51 -10.68
N THR A 6 -10.08 -42.02 -11.85
CA THR A 6 -10.39 -40.62 -12.06
C THR A 6 -11.69 -40.33 -11.32
N SER A 7 -11.59 -39.76 -10.11
CA SER A 7 -12.76 -39.34 -9.33
C SER A 7 -13.68 -38.48 -10.20
N LYS A 8 -14.87 -38.99 -10.49
CA LYS A 8 -15.84 -38.32 -11.36
C LYS A 8 -16.43 -37.14 -10.58
N ILE A 9 -16.26 -35.92 -11.10
CA ILE A 9 -16.85 -34.71 -10.51
C ILE A 9 -18.37 -34.84 -10.51
N THR A 10 -18.99 -34.49 -9.39
CA THR A 10 -20.44 -34.60 -9.14
C THR A 10 -21.08 -33.22 -8.94
N GLN A 11 -22.40 -33.15 -9.04
CA GLN A 11 -23.13 -31.91 -8.71
C GLN A 11 -22.88 -31.47 -7.26
N GLY A 12 -22.72 -32.42 -6.33
CA GLY A 12 -22.38 -32.09 -4.94
C GLY A 12 -21.03 -31.38 -4.78
N ASP A 13 -20.06 -31.67 -5.67
CA ASP A 13 -18.78 -30.95 -5.68
C ASP A 13 -18.95 -29.49 -6.14
N ILE A 14 -19.82 -29.26 -7.13
CA ILE A 14 -20.20 -27.92 -7.60
C ILE A 14 -20.90 -27.15 -6.48
N ASP A 15 -21.89 -27.75 -5.83
CA ASP A 15 -22.68 -27.09 -4.79
C ASP A 15 -21.79 -26.71 -3.59
N LYS A 16 -20.85 -27.58 -3.23
CA LYS A 16 -19.83 -27.29 -2.21
C LYS A 16 -18.94 -26.11 -2.62
N LEU A 17 -18.51 -26.08 -3.88
CA LEU A 17 -17.65 -25.03 -4.41
C LEU A 17 -18.38 -23.68 -4.45
N LEU A 18 -19.66 -23.66 -4.84
CA LEU A 18 -20.52 -22.48 -4.78
C LEU A 18 -20.68 -21.97 -3.35
N ALA A 19 -20.97 -22.86 -2.39
CA ALA A 19 -21.10 -22.46 -0.98
C ALA A 19 -19.81 -21.85 -0.42
N GLN A 20 -18.65 -22.46 -0.73
CA GLN A 20 -17.35 -21.92 -0.33
C GLN A 20 -17.07 -20.56 -0.97
N THR A 21 -17.42 -20.40 -2.24
CA THR A 21 -17.22 -19.14 -2.96
C THR A 21 -18.12 -18.03 -2.42
N GLN A 22 -19.36 -18.35 -2.02
CA GLN A 22 -20.25 -17.41 -1.35
C GLN A 22 -19.67 -16.94 0.00
N GLN A 23 -19.13 -17.87 0.79
CA GLN A 23 -18.46 -17.55 2.05
C GLN A 23 -17.23 -16.67 1.85
N LEU A 24 -16.44 -16.91 0.80
CA LEU A 24 -15.29 -16.07 0.47
C LEU A 24 -15.71 -14.63 0.15
N ARG A 25 -16.77 -14.45 -0.65
CA ARG A 25 -17.30 -13.10 -0.95
C ARG A 25 -17.75 -12.37 0.31
N GLN A 26 -18.49 -13.04 1.20
CA GLN A 26 -18.90 -12.46 2.48
C GLN A 26 -17.68 -12.07 3.34
N GLY A 27 -16.66 -12.93 3.38
CA GLY A 27 -15.40 -12.65 4.08
C GLY A 27 -14.67 -11.44 3.50
N ILE A 28 -14.65 -11.28 2.18
CA ILE A 28 -14.04 -10.13 1.51
C ILE A 28 -14.80 -8.84 1.86
N THR A 29 -16.13 -8.84 1.80
CA THR A 29 -16.95 -7.69 2.19
C THR A 29 -16.65 -7.28 3.63
N ALA A 30 -16.67 -8.23 4.57
CA ALA A 30 -16.35 -7.98 5.97
C ALA A 30 -14.91 -7.47 6.17
N ALA A 31 -13.94 -7.97 5.40
CA ALA A 31 -12.57 -7.48 5.47
C ALA A 31 -12.46 -6.02 4.98
N ARG A 32 -13.14 -5.66 3.88
CA ARG A 32 -13.17 -4.28 3.36
C ARG A 32 -13.86 -3.31 4.32
N GLU A 33 -14.95 -3.74 4.96
CA GLU A 33 -15.65 -2.95 5.99
C GLU A 33 -14.79 -2.66 7.22
N ASN A 34 -13.77 -3.48 7.50
CA ASN A 34 -12.81 -3.21 8.56
C ASN A 34 -11.62 -2.35 8.11
N ILE A 35 -11.13 -2.57 6.89
CA ILE A 35 -9.94 -1.89 6.34
C ILE A 35 -10.24 -0.43 6.03
N ALA A 36 -11.31 -0.14 5.28
CA ALA A 36 -11.57 1.23 4.80
C ALA A 36 -11.74 2.25 5.94
N PRO A 37 -12.51 1.96 7.03
CA PRO A 37 -12.58 2.86 8.17
C PRO A 37 -11.23 2.99 8.90
N LEU A 38 -10.46 1.90 9.01
CA LEU A 38 -9.15 1.96 9.65
C LEU A 38 -8.20 2.88 8.86
N GLU A 39 -8.11 2.73 7.54
CA GLU A 39 -7.29 3.61 6.68
C GLU A 39 -7.68 5.08 6.78
N ALA A 40 -9.00 5.36 6.74
CA ALA A 40 -9.52 6.71 6.91
C ALA A 40 -9.14 7.30 8.27
N ASN A 41 -9.36 6.55 9.35
CA ASN A 41 -9.05 6.99 10.71
C ASN A 41 -7.55 7.19 10.94
N LEU A 42 -6.70 6.33 10.37
CA LEU A 42 -5.24 6.47 10.45
C LEU A 42 -4.79 7.75 9.76
N THR A 43 -5.36 8.05 8.60
CA THR A 43 -5.05 9.26 7.83
C THR A 43 -5.51 10.51 8.55
N GLU A 44 -6.75 10.52 9.05
CA GLU A 44 -7.30 11.65 9.80
C GLU A 44 -6.50 11.93 11.09
N THR A 45 -6.23 10.89 11.89
CA THR A 45 -5.46 11.04 13.15
C THR A 45 -4.05 11.56 12.87
N TYR A 46 -3.41 11.07 11.81
CA TYR A 46 -2.10 11.54 11.42
C TYR A 46 -2.12 13.01 10.95
N ASN A 47 -3.15 13.41 10.20
CA ASN A 47 -3.30 14.79 9.76
C ASN A 47 -3.51 15.75 10.94
N GLU A 48 -4.32 15.39 11.92
CA GLU A 48 -4.46 16.15 13.17
C GLU A 48 -3.12 16.30 13.90
N PHE A 49 -2.41 15.17 14.07
CA PHE A 49 -1.08 15.18 14.68
C PHE A 49 -0.11 16.10 13.94
N GLN A 50 -0.09 16.04 12.61
CA GLN A 50 0.77 16.89 11.77
C GLN A 50 0.38 18.36 11.81
N ALA A 51 -0.92 18.68 11.92
CA ALA A 51 -1.38 20.05 12.05
C ALA A 51 -0.86 20.71 13.34
N VAL A 52 -0.80 19.94 14.43
CA VAL A 52 -0.37 20.44 15.75
C VAL A 52 1.15 20.40 15.93
N VAL A 53 1.79 19.27 15.62
CA VAL A 53 3.22 19.04 15.94
C VAL A 53 4.13 19.19 14.71
N GLY A 54 3.58 19.16 13.49
CA GLY A 54 4.36 19.07 12.25
C GLY A 54 5.14 20.32 11.89
N THR A 55 4.70 21.52 12.30
CA THR A 55 5.48 22.76 12.15
C THR A 55 6.73 22.75 13.03
N LEU A 56 6.58 22.35 14.29
CA LEU A 56 7.67 22.27 15.27
C LEU A 56 8.71 21.21 14.88
N ARG A 57 8.28 20.04 14.37
CA ARG A 57 9.19 19.01 13.86
C ARG A 57 9.99 19.47 12.65
N ARG A 58 9.36 20.18 11.71
CA ARG A 58 10.06 20.74 10.54
C ARG A 58 11.09 21.80 10.94
N HIS A 59 10.78 22.61 11.94
CA HIS A 59 11.74 23.54 12.53
C HIS A 59 12.92 22.81 13.16
N SER A 60 12.66 21.77 13.95
CA SER A 60 13.70 20.90 14.52
C SER A 60 14.65 20.33 13.47
N LEU A 61 14.10 19.76 12.39
CA LEU A 61 14.90 19.19 11.30
C LEU A 61 15.79 20.24 10.62
N ARG A 62 15.31 21.48 10.44
CA ARG A 62 16.14 22.57 9.92
C ARG A 62 17.28 22.91 10.87
N LEU A 63 16.99 23.05 12.17
CA LEU A 63 18.02 23.34 13.17
C LEU A 63 19.09 22.25 13.20
N GLN A 64 18.70 20.97 13.18
CA GLN A 64 19.63 19.84 13.14
C GLN A 64 20.50 19.85 11.87
N ALA A 65 19.92 20.15 10.71
CA ALA A 65 20.68 20.26 9.46
C ALA A 65 21.70 21.41 9.50
N GLU A 66 21.30 22.57 10.04
CA GLU A 66 22.22 23.70 10.20
C GLU A 66 23.34 23.42 11.22
N ILE A 67 23.02 22.77 12.34
CA ILE A 67 24.00 22.32 13.33
C ILE A 67 25.01 21.38 12.69
N ALA A 68 24.54 20.37 11.94
CA ALA A 68 25.41 19.41 11.26
C ALA A 68 26.36 20.11 10.28
N LEU A 69 25.83 21.04 9.47
CA LEU A 69 26.61 21.83 8.52
C LEU A 69 27.70 22.66 9.22
N LEU A 70 27.33 23.41 10.28
CA LEU A 70 28.26 24.23 11.05
C LEU A 70 29.34 23.40 11.74
N ARG A 71 28.99 22.26 12.34
CA ARG A 71 29.96 21.33 12.94
C ARG A 71 30.96 20.84 11.90
N SER A 72 30.50 20.46 10.71
CA SER A 72 31.39 20.04 9.61
C SER A 72 32.31 21.17 9.14
N GLN A 73 31.82 22.41 9.07
CA GLN A 73 32.65 23.57 8.70
C GLN A 73 33.72 23.88 9.75
N ILE A 74 33.35 23.91 11.04
CA ILE A 74 34.28 24.11 12.15
C ILE A 74 35.37 23.03 12.13
N GLN A 75 35.00 21.77 11.91
CA GLN A 75 35.95 20.66 11.86
C GLN A 75 36.94 20.82 10.71
N ARG A 76 36.47 21.10 9.48
CA ARG A 76 37.35 21.30 8.32
C ARG A 76 38.33 22.45 8.54
N PHE A 77 37.85 23.58 9.03
CA PHE A 77 38.71 24.73 9.29
C PHE A 77 39.75 24.47 10.39
N SER A 78 39.40 23.65 11.39
CA SER A 78 40.36 23.26 12.43
C SER A 78 41.44 22.33 11.88
N GLN A 79 41.08 21.45 10.93
CA GLN A 79 42.03 20.55 10.24
C GLN A 79 42.92 21.31 9.25
N GLU A 80 42.38 22.28 8.49
CA GLU A 80 43.15 23.14 7.58
C GLU A 80 44.19 24.03 8.29
N LYS A 81 44.00 24.31 9.60
CA LYS A 81 44.99 25.03 10.42
C LYS A 81 46.12 24.15 10.96
N GLU A 82 45.94 22.83 11.02
CA GLU A 82 46.95 21.90 11.53
C GLU A 82 47.78 21.26 10.41
N ASP A 83 47.29 21.24 9.16
CA ASP A 83 48.03 20.73 8.00
C ASP A 83 48.33 21.82 6.95
N VAL A 84 49.54 22.39 7.02
CA VAL A 84 50.26 22.79 5.80
C VAL A 84 51.03 21.56 5.33
N SER A 85 50.34 20.63 4.67
CA SER A 85 50.91 19.66 3.72
C SER A 85 49.79 18.91 3.00
N GLN A 86 49.77 19.09 1.67
CA GLN A 86 49.35 18.20 0.59
C GLN A 86 48.50 16.96 0.95
N VAL A 87 47.40 16.73 0.21
CA VAL A 87 47.31 15.70 -0.86
C VAL A 87 45.99 15.85 -1.63
N GLU A 88 46.16 16.07 -2.93
CA GLU A 88 45.44 15.56 -4.12
C GLU A 88 43.98 15.08 -3.99
N GLU A 89 43.12 15.82 -4.70
CA GLU A 89 41.86 15.33 -5.25
C GLU A 89 42.13 14.35 -6.40
N GLU A 90 41.43 13.20 -6.39
CA GLU A 90 40.50 12.74 -7.45
C GLU A 90 40.41 11.20 -7.43
N ASP A 91 39.42 10.68 -6.70
CA ASP A 91 39.00 9.28 -6.79
C ASP A 91 37.76 9.17 -7.70
N GLU A 92 37.98 8.49 -8.82
CA GLU A 92 37.15 7.43 -9.40
C GLU A 92 35.65 7.73 -9.62
N PHE A 93 35.36 8.26 -10.81
CA PHE A 93 34.01 8.30 -11.38
C PHE A 93 33.54 6.86 -11.70
N SER A 94 32.67 6.35 -10.83
CA SER A 94 31.96 5.08 -10.97
C SER A 94 31.22 4.96 -12.31
N ASP A 95 31.51 3.86 -13.02
CA ASP A 95 30.71 3.32 -14.11
C ASP A 95 29.23 3.21 -13.69
N TYR A 96 28.34 3.82 -14.46
CA TYR A 96 26.92 3.51 -14.42
C TYR A 96 26.65 2.45 -15.49
N PRO A 97 26.17 1.24 -15.14
CA PRO A 97 25.59 0.36 -16.13
C PRO A 97 24.26 0.96 -16.56
N ASN A 98 24.20 1.36 -17.82
CA ASN A 98 22.99 1.80 -18.50
C ASN A 98 22.01 0.61 -18.52
N GLU A 99 21.07 0.59 -17.56
CA GLU A 99 19.97 -0.37 -17.54
C GLU A 99 19.17 -0.19 -18.83
N THR A 100 19.26 -1.21 -19.68
CA THR A 100 18.41 -1.35 -20.85
C THR A 100 16.97 -1.52 -20.35
N ILE A 101 16.17 -0.46 -20.44
CA ILE A 101 14.72 -0.53 -20.24
C ILE A 101 14.17 -1.44 -21.33
N ILE A 102 14.01 -2.72 -21.03
CA ILE A 102 13.10 -3.57 -21.76
C ILE A 102 11.71 -3.09 -21.35
N GLU A 103 11.05 -2.30 -22.21
CA GLU A 103 9.60 -2.07 -22.16
C GLU A 103 8.88 -3.41 -22.34
N SER A 104 8.91 -4.24 -21.30
CA SER A 104 7.95 -5.31 -21.13
C SER A 104 6.69 -4.63 -20.64
N SER A 105 5.80 -4.26 -21.57
CA SER A 105 4.45 -3.81 -21.19
C SER A 105 3.90 -4.84 -20.19
N PRO A 106 3.47 -4.45 -18.98
CA PRO A 106 3.00 -5.41 -17.99
C PRO A 106 1.77 -6.11 -18.57
N GLN A 107 1.97 -7.37 -18.96
CA GLN A 107 0.93 -8.23 -19.47
C GLN A 107 0.02 -8.57 -18.29
N ASP A 108 -1.29 -8.32 -18.43
CA ASP A 108 -2.27 -8.65 -17.38
C ASP A 108 -2.24 -10.16 -17.11
N PRO A 109 -1.82 -10.60 -15.91
CA PRO A 109 -1.66 -12.02 -15.60
C PRO A 109 -2.99 -12.78 -15.55
N GLU A 110 -4.13 -12.08 -15.42
CA GLU A 110 -5.46 -12.67 -15.28
C GLU A 110 -6.35 -12.42 -16.51
N ALA A 111 -5.79 -11.89 -17.61
CA ALA A 111 -6.53 -11.61 -18.85
C ALA A 111 -7.32 -12.82 -19.36
N VAL A 112 -6.70 -14.01 -19.37
CA VAL A 112 -7.33 -15.25 -19.81
C VAL A 112 -8.53 -15.63 -18.93
N ASP A 113 -8.40 -15.46 -17.61
CA ASP A 113 -9.46 -15.82 -16.68
C ASP A 113 -10.64 -14.82 -16.75
N LYS A 114 -10.35 -13.54 -17.00
CA LYS A 114 -11.34 -12.49 -17.25
C LYS A 114 -12.07 -12.72 -18.58
N ASP A 115 -11.36 -13.11 -19.63
CA ASP A 115 -11.96 -13.47 -20.92
C ASP A 115 -12.89 -14.68 -20.78
N MET A 116 -12.46 -15.71 -20.04
CA MET A 116 -13.29 -16.88 -19.72
C MET A 116 -14.55 -16.48 -18.94
N LEU A 117 -14.45 -15.53 -18.01
CA LEU A 117 -15.60 -14.99 -17.28
C LEU A 117 -16.58 -14.28 -18.24
N LEU A 118 -16.07 -13.37 -19.08
CA LEU A 118 -16.91 -12.64 -20.04
C LEU A 118 -17.60 -13.59 -21.00
N GLU A 119 -16.88 -14.57 -21.55
CA GLU A 119 -17.44 -15.58 -22.43
C GLU A 119 -18.57 -16.37 -21.75
N HIS A 120 -18.38 -16.78 -20.50
CA HIS A 120 -19.43 -17.45 -19.73
C HIS A 120 -20.66 -16.56 -19.56
N ILE A 121 -20.46 -15.28 -19.22
CA ILE A 121 -21.55 -14.31 -19.04
C ILE A 121 -22.34 -14.11 -20.33
N PHE A 122 -21.66 -13.93 -21.47
CA PHE A 122 -22.31 -13.78 -22.78
C PHE A 122 -23.16 -14.98 -23.18
N ARG A 123 -22.81 -16.18 -22.70
CA ARG A 123 -23.53 -17.42 -23.03
C ARG A 123 -24.78 -17.64 -22.19
N ILE A 124 -24.90 -17.00 -21.03
CA ILE A 124 -25.99 -17.24 -20.07
C ILE A 124 -26.91 -16.04 -19.87
N LEU A 125 -26.41 -14.83 -20.11
CA LEU A 125 -27.20 -13.61 -20.07
C LEU A 125 -27.70 -13.28 -21.47
N ASN A 126 -28.80 -12.52 -21.55
CA ASN A 126 -29.37 -12.12 -22.83
C ASN A 126 -29.51 -10.58 -22.89
N PRO A 127 -28.40 -9.86 -23.12
CA PRO A 127 -28.38 -8.40 -23.09
C PRO A 127 -29.24 -7.77 -24.19
N ASP A 128 -29.56 -8.50 -25.27
CA ASP A 128 -30.41 -8.00 -26.36
C ASP A 128 -31.90 -7.94 -25.97
N ILE A 129 -32.29 -8.62 -24.89
CA ILE A 129 -33.70 -8.73 -24.44
C ILE A 129 -33.89 -8.12 -23.04
N ASN A 130 -32.84 -8.08 -22.22
CA ASN A 130 -32.89 -7.61 -20.85
C ASN A 130 -31.90 -6.46 -20.62
N ASP A 131 -32.42 -5.25 -20.44
CA ASP A 131 -31.62 -4.04 -20.22
C ASP A 131 -30.69 -4.15 -18.99
N ALA A 132 -31.11 -4.87 -17.95
CA ALA A 132 -30.28 -5.09 -16.76
C ALA A 132 -29.07 -6.00 -17.05
N ASP A 133 -29.22 -6.97 -17.96
CA ASP A 133 -28.12 -7.81 -18.41
C ASP A 133 -27.17 -7.00 -19.32
N ALA A 134 -27.71 -6.11 -20.16
CA ALA A 134 -26.92 -5.21 -20.99
C ALA A 134 -26.05 -4.25 -20.16
N GLU A 135 -26.64 -3.65 -19.11
CA GLU A 135 -25.92 -2.78 -18.18
C GLU A 135 -24.82 -3.54 -17.44
N LEU A 136 -25.13 -4.73 -16.91
CA LEU A 136 -24.16 -5.57 -16.23
C LEU A 136 -22.99 -5.94 -17.14
N VAL A 137 -23.27 -6.38 -18.37
CA VAL A 137 -22.24 -6.73 -19.35
C VAL A 137 -21.36 -5.52 -19.69
N GLY A 138 -21.96 -4.35 -19.94
CA GLY A 138 -21.20 -3.14 -20.24
C GLY A 138 -20.26 -2.72 -19.11
N ASN A 139 -20.75 -2.75 -17.86
CA ASN A 139 -19.95 -2.46 -16.69
C ASN A 139 -18.78 -3.45 -16.53
N LEU A 140 -19.04 -4.75 -16.69
CA LEU A 140 -18.02 -5.79 -16.56
C LEU A 140 -16.98 -5.74 -17.67
N GLN A 141 -17.37 -5.43 -18.91
CA GLN A 141 -16.41 -5.23 -20.01
C GLN A 141 -15.43 -4.10 -19.67
N GLY A 142 -15.92 -3.00 -19.10
CA GLY A 142 -15.07 -1.90 -18.64
C GLY A 142 -14.05 -2.34 -17.59
N ILE A 143 -14.51 -3.06 -16.55
CA ILE A 143 -13.64 -3.52 -15.45
C ILE A 143 -12.66 -4.61 -15.94
N CYS A 144 -13.09 -5.54 -16.78
CA CYS A 144 -12.20 -6.56 -17.35
C CYS A 144 -11.14 -5.95 -18.28
N SER A 145 -11.45 -4.83 -18.95
CA SER A 145 -10.48 -4.10 -19.79
C SER A 145 -9.43 -3.33 -18.97
N ASP A 146 -9.72 -3.08 -17.69
CA ASP A 146 -8.75 -2.49 -16.76
C ASP A 146 -7.73 -3.55 -16.31
N ARG A 147 -6.47 -3.29 -16.64
CA ARG A 147 -5.33 -4.16 -16.29
C ARG A 147 -5.01 -4.14 -14.80
N THR A 148 -5.47 -3.13 -14.07
CA THR A 148 -5.24 -2.99 -12.63
C THR A 148 -6.30 -3.68 -11.80
N ALA A 149 -7.50 -3.92 -12.37
CA ALA A 149 -8.54 -4.69 -11.72
C ALA A 149 -8.15 -6.18 -11.70
N SER A 150 -8.30 -6.84 -10.56
CA SER A 150 -8.15 -8.29 -10.49
C SER A 150 -9.45 -8.99 -10.94
N LEU A 151 -9.37 -10.27 -11.30
CA LEU A 151 -10.53 -11.12 -11.50
C LEU A 151 -11.43 -11.12 -10.26
N ALA A 152 -10.85 -11.09 -9.06
CA ALA A 152 -11.62 -11.01 -7.83
C ALA A 152 -12.46 -9.72 -7.75
N ASP A 153 -11.91 -8.57 -8.15
CA ASP A 153 -12.66 -7.31 -8.19
C ASP A 153 -13.85 -7.38 -9.15
N VAL A 154 -13.68 -8.03 -10.30
CA VAL A 154 -14.79 -8.28 -11.25
C VAL A 154 -15.85 -9.20 -10.63
N LEU A 155 -15.41 -10.32 -10.03
CA LEU A 155 -16.30 -11.30 -9.39
C LEU A 155 -17.10 -10.71 -8.23
N GLU A 156 -16.52 -9.76 -7.50
CA GLU A 156 -17.20 -9.06 -6.42
C GLU A 156 -18.37 -8.19 -6.92
N GLN A 157 -18.31 -7.66 -8.15
CA GLN A 157 -19.38 -6.87 -8.77
C GLN A 157 -20.53 -7.73 -9.29
N LEU A 158 -20.31 -9.03 -9.47
CA LEU A 158 -21.34 -9.92 -10.00
C LEU A 158 -22.46 -10.17 -8.99
N PRO A 159 -23.74 -10.01 -9.36
CA PRO A 159 -24.84 -10.42 -8.49
C PRO A 159 -24.76 -11.93 -8.23
N TRP A 160 -25.04 -12.35 -6.99
CA TRP A 160 -25.17 -13.77 -6.71
C TRP A 160 -26.44 -14.30 -7.40
N GLY A 161 -26.32 -15.39 -8.16
CA GLY A 161 -27.44 -15.91 -8.95
C GLY A 161 -26.98 -16.60 -10.22
N VAL A 162 -27.70 -16.33 -11.33
CA VAL A 162 -27.58 -17.04 -12.61
C VAL A 162 -26.12 -17.14 -13.09
N VAL A 163 -25.31 -16.09 -12.93
CA VAL A 163 -23.90 -16.10 -13.36
C VAL A 163 -23.07 -17.17 -12.67
N TRP A 164 -23.36 -17.41 -11.39
CA TRP A 164 -22.63 -18.37 -10.56
C TRP A 164 -23.17 -19.79 -10.74
N THR A 165 -24.49 -19.93 -10.72
CA THR A 165 -25.15 -21.23 -10.58
C THR A 165 -25.44 -21.91 -11.90
N THR A 166 -25.64 -21.14 -12.97
CA THR A 166 -26.09 -21.67 -14.25
C THR A 166 -24.92 -22.11 -15.11
N ARG A 167 -25.11 -23.25 -15.78
CA ARG A 167 -24.19 -23.73 -16.82
C ARG A 167 -24.63 -23.20 -18.17
N SER A 168 -23.68 -22.81 -19.02
CA SER A 168 -23.99 -22.59 -20.43
C SER A 168 -24.35 -23.93 -21.09
N LEU A 169 -25.11 -23.89 -22.20
CA LEU A 169 -25.54 -25.09 -22.93
C LEU A 169 -24.39 -25.99 -23.40
N GLN A 170 -23.19 -25.41 -23.54
CA GLN A 170 -21.99 -26.08 -24.02
C GLN A 170 -21.05 -26.50 -22.87
N GLU A 171 -21.35 -26.10 -21.62
CA GLU A 171 -20.49 -26.32 -20.46
C GLU A 171 -20.80 -27.67 -19.82
N THR A 172 -19.81 -28.57 -19.78
CA THR A 172 -19.94 -29.82 -19.03
C THR A 172 -19.82 -29.55 -17.52
N LEU A 173 -20.20 -30.53 -16.70
CA LEU A 173 -20.05 -30.43 -15.25
C LEU A 173 -18.56 -30.25 -14.84
N LYS A 174 -17.63 -30.84 -15.61
CA LYS A 174 -16.19 -30.68 -15.39
C LYS A 174 -15.73 -29.24 -15.69
N ASP A 175 -16.28 -28.63 -16.74
CA ASP A 175 -15.93 -27.26 -17.14
C ASP A 175 -16.45 -26.26 -16.10
N GLN A 176 -17.70 -26.45 -15.64
CA GLN A 176 -18.27 -25.65 -14.55
C GLN A 176 -17.42 -25.73 -13.28
N TYR A 177 -17.00 -26.94 -12.90
CA TYR A 177 -16.14 -27.13 -11.74
C TYR A 177 -14.82 -26.38 -11.92
N HIS A 178 -14.21 -26.47 -13.10
CA HIS A 178 -12.93 -25.81 -13.39
C HIS A 178 -13.05 -24.29 -13.30
N ARG A 179 -14.05 -23.70 -13.97
CA ARG A 179 -14.34 -22.26 -13.91
C ARG A 179 -14.57 -21.78 -12.49
N LEU A 180 -15.47 -22.44 -11.74
CA LEU A 180 -15.75 -22.09 -10.36
C LEU A 180 -14.51 -22.24 -9.45
N ASN A 181 -13.63 -23.19 -9.75
CA ASN A 181 -12.40 -23.38 -8.99
C ASN A 181 -11.42 -22.23 -9.25
N ILE A 182 -11.29 -21.77 -10.51
CA ILE A 182 -10.50 -20.57 -10.83
C ILE A 182 -11.04 -19.35 -10.05
N TRP A 183 -12.35 -19.13 -10.11
CA TRP A 183 -12.99 -18.01 -9.41
C TRP A 183 -12.81 -18.10 -7.90
N GLN A 184 -12.93 -19.30 -7.33
CA GLN A 184 -12.67 -19.53 -5.92
C GLN A 184 -11.22 -19.16 -5.56
N GLN A 185 -10.23 -19.55 -6.36
CA GLN A 185 -8.83 -19.26 -6.08
C GLN A 185 -8.55 -17.76 -6.16
N ALA A 186 -9.13 -17.04 -7.12
CA ALA A 186 -9.02 -15.58 -7.20
C ALA A 186 -9.58 -14.91 -5.93
N LEU A 187 -10.76 -15.32 -5.47
CA LEU A 187 -11.36 -14.79 -4.24
C LEU A 187 -10.58 -15.18 -2.98
N LYS A 188 -9.98 -16.38 -2.92
CA LYS A 188 -9.08 -16.77 -1.82
C LYS A 188 -7.86 -15.85 -1.74
N ARG A 189 -7.20 -15.61 -2.87
CA ARG A 189 -6.05 -14.70 -2.96
C ARG A 189 -6.44 -13.28 -2.53
N GLN A 190 -7.59 -12.79 -2.98
CA GLN A 190 -8.09 -11.48 -2.60
C GLN A 190 -8.32 -11.37 -1.08
N LEU A 191 -8.99 -12.35 -0.48
CA LEU A 191 -9.23 -12.36 0.97
C LEU A 191 -7.90 -12.42 1.75
N GLU A 192 -6.94 -13.21 1.28
CA GLU A 192 -5.60 -13.27 1.88
C GLU A 192 -4.87 -11.92 1.77
N ASN A 193 -4.90 -11.29 0.60
CA ASN A 193 -4.32 -9.97 0.38
C ASN A 193 -4.94 -8.92 1.31
N LEU A 194 -6.26 -8.93 1.49
CA LEU A 194 -6.95 -8.04 2.43
C LEU A 194 -6.55 -8.32 3.88
N HIS A 195 -6.45 -9.58 4.29
CA HIS A 195 -5.92 -9.92 5.62
C HIS A 195 -4.48 -9.45 5.83
N GLN A 196 -3.63 -9.53 4.80
CA GLN A 196 -2.28 -9.00 4.85
C GLN A 196 -2.28 -7.47 4.91
N ALA A 197 -3.13 -6.80 4.14
CA ALA A 197 -3.29 -5.34 4.16
C ALA A 197 -3.71 -4.87 5.57
N ASN A 198 -4.70 -5.51 6.17
CA ASN A 198 -5.12 -5.20 7.54
C ASN A 198 -3.96 -5.38 8.55
N LYS A 199 -3.19 -6.47 8.45
CA LYS A 199 -1.99 -6.67 9.28
C LYS A 199 -0.93 -5.60 9.05
N ARG A 200 -0.76 -5.09 7.82
CA ARG A 200 0.17 -4.00 7.51
C ARG A 200 -0.31 -2.69 8.12
N LEU A 201 -1.60 -2.38 8.05
CA LEU A 201 -2.18 -1.20 8.68
C LEU A 201 -2.01 -1.20 10.20
N GLN A 202 -2.13 -2.37 10.84
CA GLN A 202 -1.85 -2.53 12.27
C GLN A 202 -0.38 -2.31 12.65
N LYS A 203 0.54 -2.46 11.69
CA LYS A 203 1.97 -2.21 11.86
C LYS A 203 2.40 -0.83 11.37
N ASP A 204 1.48 -0.06 10.78
CA ASP A 204 1.74 1.30 10.32
C ASP A 204 2.11 2.19 11.52
N GLN A 205 3.08 3.09 11.33
CA GLN A 205 3.49 4.02 12.39
C GLN A 205 2.32 4.87 12.89
N ARG A 206 1.38 5.23 12.00
CA ARG A 206 0.16 5.98 12.30
C ARG A 206 -0.77 5.22 13.23
N TYR A 207 -0.67 3.89 13.30
CA TYR A 207 -1.53 3.06 14.14
C TYR A 207 -1.37 3.37 15.62
N THR A 208 -0.15 3.68 16.06
CA THR A 208 0.11 4.07 17.45
C THR A 208 -0.58 5.38 17.82
N LEU A 209 -0.63 6.36 16.91
CA LEU A 209 -1.35 7.62 17.11
C LEU A 209 -2.86 7.38 17.19
N TRP A 210 -3.39 6.57 16.28
CA TRP A 210 -4.78 6.18 16.30
C TRP A 210 -5.18 5.48 17.60
N GLN A 211 -4.33 4.58 18.13
CA GLN A 211 -4.55 3.97 19.44
C GLN A 211 -4.60 4.99 20.59
N GLN A 212 -3.84 6.10 20.52
CA GLN A 212 -3.97 7.17 21.52
C GLN A 212 -5.28 7.93 21.33
N ARG A 213 -5.68 8.24 20.10
CA ARG A 213 -6.96 8.90 19.79
C ARG A 213 -8.16 8.08 20.28
N GLN A 214 -8.09 6.75 20.17
CA GLN A 214 -9.13 5.82 20.65
C GLN A 214 -9.31 5.84 22.18
N LYS A 215 -8.35 6.35 22.96
CA LYS A 215 -8.51 6.51 24.42
C LYS A 215 -9.44 7.65 24.80
N GLY A 216 -9.92 8.43 23.83
CA GLY A 216 -10.86 9.53 24.03
C GLY A 216 -10.24 10.89 23.73
N ALA A 217 -11.10 11.87 23.46
CA ALA A 217 -10.69 13.20 23.01
C ALA A 217 -9.77 13.91 24.02
N GLU A 218 -10.07 13.87 25.32
CA GLU A 218 -9.24 14.52 26.34
C GLU A 218 -7.83 13.91 26.39
N ASN A 219 -7.73 12.58 26.35
CA ASN A 219 -6.45 11.87 26.30
C ASN A 219 -5.64 12.22 25.04
N TRP A 220 -6.33 12.39 23.91
CA TRP A 220 -5.70 12.80 22.66
C TRP A 220 -5.12 14.21 22.74
N HIS A 221 -5.89 15.19 23.23
CA HIS A 221 -5.39 16.57 23.40
C HIS A 221 -4.21 16.62 24.37
N ASN A 222 -4.31 15.98 25.53
CA ASN A 222 -3.22 15.91 26.50
C ASN A 222 -1.95 15.24 25.91
N PHE A 223 -2.12 14.23 25.06
CA PHE A 223 -1.00 13.60 24.34
C PHE A 223 -0.35 14.58 23.36
N LEU A 224 -1.15 15.29 22.57
CA LEU A 224 -0.65 16.27 21.60
C LEU A 224 0.09 17.43 22.30
N ASP A 225 -0.46 17.96 23.39
CA ASP A 225 0.16 19.04 24.16
C ASP A 225 1.53 18.63 24.69
N ARG A 226 1.66 17.42 25.25
CA ARG A 226 2.96 16.87 25.67
C ARG A 226 3.93 16.72 24.50
N CYS A 227 3.46 16.30 23.33
CA CYS A 227 4.30 16.23 22.13
C CYS A 227 4.77 17.61 21.67
N VAL A 228 3.91 18.63 21.79
CA VAL A 228 4.26 20.03 21.49
C VAL A 228 5.32 20.53 22.45
N GLU A 229 5.10 20.39 23.75
CA GLU A 229 6.04 20.80 24.80
C GLU A 229 7.41 20.15 24.59
N GLN A 230 7.44 18.82 24.46
CA GLN A 230 8.68 18.08 24.24
C GLN A 230 9.42 18.54 22.96
N GLN A 231 8.69 18.82 21.88
CA GLN A 231 9.30 19.28 20.64
C GLN A 231 9.81 20.72 20.73
N GLN A 232 9.12 21.59 21.48
CA GLN A 232 9.56 22.95 21.75
C GLN A 232 10.84 22.97 22.58
N ASP A 233 10.92 22.15 23.62
CA ASP A 233 12.12 22.03 24.46
C ASP A 233 13.33 21.58 23.62
N GLN A 234 13.17 20.55 22.79
CA GLN A 234 14.22 20.09 21.87
C GLN A 234 14.66 21.17 20.87
N ASN A 235 13.70 21.94 20.37
CA ASN A 235 14.00 23.04 19.44
C ASN A 235 14.78 24.15 20.16
N TYR A 236 14.40 24.49 21.38
CA TYR A 236 15.12 25.48 22.19
C TYR A 236 16.57 25.03 22.48
N GLU A 237 16.77 23.76 22.84
CA GLU A 237 18.12 23.20 23.03
C GLU A 237 18.95 23.26 21.74
N SER A 238 18.34 22.91 20.61
CA SER A 238 18.99 22.95 19.29
C SER A 238 19.33 24.39 18.88
N GLU A 239 18.44 25.35 19.12
CA GLU A 239 18.71 26.78 18.88
C GLU A 239 19.86 27.31 19.74
N ALA A 240 19.89 26.93 21.02
CA ALA A 240 20.98 27.30 21.92
C ALA A 240 22.31 26.70 21.45
N GLU A 241 22.31 25.43 21.01
CA GLU A 241 23.51 24.79 20.47
C GLU A 241 24.01 25.47 19.19
N LEU A 242 23.10 25.71 18.25
CA LEU A 242 23.39 26.41 17.00
C LEU A 242 23.92 27.83 17.26
N GLY A 243 23.37 28.52 18.26
CA GLY A 243 23.89 29.80 18.74
C GLY A 243 25.34 29.72 19.23
N ARG A 244 25.67 28.69 20.03
CA ARG A 244 27.04 28.43 20.49
C ARG A 244 27.99 28.13 19.33
N LEU A 245 27.60 27.24 18.42
CA LEU A 245 28.42 26.88 17.25
C LEU A 245 28.68 28.08 16.33
N ARG A 246 27.67 28.94 16.10
CA ARG A 246 27.84 30.18 15.32
C ARG A 246 28.83 31.13 15.98
N GLU A 247 28.80 31.24 17.30
CA GLU A 247 29.74 32.08 18.05
C GLU A 247 31.15 31.50 18.02
N ASP A 248 31.31 30.20 18.20
CA ASP A 248 32.60 29.51 18.09
C ASP A 248 33.20 29.68 16.67
N TRP A 249 32.38 29.50 15.63
CA TRP A 249 32.80 29.76 14.25
C TRP A 249 33.27 31.21 14.02
N ARG A 250 32.55 32.21 14.57
CA ARG A 250 32.97 33.61 14.49
C ARG A 250 34.29 33.85 15.21
N ARG A 251 34.48 33.28 16.40
CA ARG A 251 35.76 33.41 17.13
C ARG A 251 36.91 32.79 16.34
N ILE A 252 36.70 31.60 15.79
CA ILE A 252 37.69 30.90 14.97
C ILE A 252 38.07 31.74 13.75
N THR A 253 37.10 32.24 13.00
CA THR A 253 37.36 33.05 11.80
C THR A 253 37.96 34.42 12.12
N ASN A 254 37.48 35.13 13.15
CA ASN A 254 38.05 36.42 13.58
C ASN A 254 39.48 36.29 14.12
N SER A 255 39.79 35.19 14.83
CA SER A 255 41.16 34.90 15.31
C SER A 255 42.11 34.45 14.20
N SER A 256 41.59 34.22 12.98
CA SER A 256 42.39 33.84 11.80
C SER A 256 42.66 35.01 10.85
N ASN A 257 41.91 36.11 11.01
CA ASN A 257 42.05 37.34 10.21
C ASN A 257 42.98 38.38 10.90
N LEU A 258 43.65 37.98 11.99
CA LEU A 258 44.71 38.71 12.70
C LEU A 258 46.04 37.99 12.47
#